data_AF-A0A315X8R1-F1
#
_entry.id   AF-A0A315X8R1-F1
#
_cell.length_a   1.000
_cell.length_b   1.000
_cell.length_c   1.000
_cell.angle_alpha   90.00
_cell.angle_beta   90.00
_cell.angle_gamma   90.00
#
_symmetry.space_group_name_H-M   'P 1'
#
loop_
_entity.id
_entity.type
_entity.pdbx_description
1 polymer ?
#
loop_
_entity_poly.entity_id
_entity_poly.type
_entity_poly.pdbx_seq_one_letter_code
_entity_poly.pdbx_strand_id
1 'polypeptide(L)' 'MLPLGFSWGAFIVYVGALMFMTIGGLWGLFESGHPAFLVPILLGLFYFYLAWEAVVEDEDNPPAPPARKNQG' A
#
# COMPACT_ATOMS: atom_id res chain seq x y z
N MET A 1 -4.69 -2.12 18.45
CA MET A 1 -4.66 -2.21 16.98
C MET A 1 -4.91 -3.68 16.67
N LEU A 2 -6.00 -4.03 15.99
CA LEU A 2 -6.26 -5.43 15.63
C LEU A 2 -5.12 -5.86 14.69
N PRO A 3 -4.46 -7.00 14.93
CA PRO A 3 -3.43 -7.49 14.02
C PRO A 3 -4.12 -7.87 12.72
N LEU A 4 -4.11 -6.95 11.75
CA LEU A 4 -4.57 -7.18 10.40
C LEU A 4 -3.54 -8.09 9.74
N GLY A 5 -3.71 -9.40 9.93
CA GLY A 5 -2.86 -10.40 9.30
C GLY A 5 -2.91 -10.27 7.77
N PHE A 6 -1.80 -10.62 7.12
CA PHE A 6 -1.69 -10.59 5.66
C PHE A 6 -2.82 -11.37 4.99
N SER A 7 -3.54 -10.72 4.06
CA SER A 7 -4.66 -11.33 3.32
C SER A 7 -4.30 -11.49 1.85
N TRP A 8 -4.13 -12.74 1.41
CA TRP A 8 -3.88 -13.10 0.01
C TRP A 8 -4.98 -12.62 -0.94
N GLY A 9 -6.24 -12.65 -0.51
CA GLY A 9 -7.35 -12.16 -1.33
C GLY A 9 -7.28 -10.66 -1.57
N ALA A 10 -7.00 -9.89 -0.50
CA ALA A 10 -6.81 -8.44 -0.61
C ALA A 10 -5.60 -8.12 -1.50
N PHE A 11 -4.50 -8.88 -1.37
CA PHE A 11 -3.32 -8.73 -2.20
C PHE A 11 -3.60 -8.92 -3.70
N ILE A 12 -4.34 -9.97 -4.09
CA ILE A 12 -4.66 -10.23 -5.51
C ILE A 12 -5.57 -9.15 -6.08
N VAL A 13 -6.63 -8.76 -5.36
CA VAL A 13 -7.53 -7.68 -5.78
C VAL A 13 -6.76 -6.39 -5.97
N TYR A 14 -5.82 -6.11 -5.06
CA TYR A 14 -4.96 -4.96 -5.11
C TYR A 14 -4.04 -4.95 -6.34
N VAL A 15 -3.32 -6.05 -6.60
CA VAL A 15 -2.47 -6.18 -7.80
C VAL A 15 -3.30 -6.04 -9.07
N GLY A 16 -4.49 -6.66 -9.11
CA GLY A 16 -5.41 -6.52 -10.23
C GLY A 16 -5.81 -5.05 -10.47
N ALA A 17 -6.24 -4.35 -9.42
CA ALA A 17 -6.60 -2.94 -9.49
C ALA A 17 -5.43 -2.07 -9.96
N LEU A 18 -4.23 -2.33 -9.46
CA LEU A 18 -3.02 -1.60 -9.85
C LEU A 18 -2.68 -1.81 -11.34
N MET A 19 -2.79 -3.05 -11.82
CA MET A 19 -2.58 -3.38 -13.23
C MET A 19 -3.62 -2.70 -14.13
N PHE A 20 -4.91 -2.77 -13.78
CA PHE A 20 -5.97 -2.11 -14.55
C PHE A 20 -5.82 -0.59 -14.57
N MET A 21 -5.49 0.02 -13.43
CA MET A 21 -5.29 1.47 -13.33
C MET A 21 -4.08 1.93 -14.14
N THR A 22 -2.98 1.17 -14.09
CA THR A 22 -1.75 1.50 -14.83
C THR A 22 -1.95 1.35 -16.33
N ILE A 23 -2.50 0.20 -16.77
CA ILE A 23 -2.75 -0.05 -18.20
C ILE A 23 -3.78 0.94 -18.74
N GLY A 24 -4.89 1.16 -18.02
CA GLY A 24 -5.93 2.12 -18.43
C GLY A 24 -5.41 3.56 -18.51
N GLY A 25 -4.59 3.98 -17.54
CA GLY A 25 -3.95 5.29 -17.56
C GLY A 25 -2.96 5.45 -18.72
N LEU A 26 -2.13 4.44 -19.00
CA LEU A 26 -1.22 4.47 -20.15
C LEU A 26 -1.99 4.49 -21.47
N TRP A 27 -3.03 3.67 -21.61
CA TRP A 27 -3.87 3.67 -22.80
C TRP A 27 -4.52 5.04 -23.02
N GLY A 28 -5.12 5.62 -21.98
CA GLY A 28 -5.71 6.95 -22.05
C GLY A 28 -4.70 8.05 -22.37
N LEU A 29 -3.47 7.94 -21.88
CA LEU A 29 -2.38 8.86 -22.20
C LEU A 29 -2.02 8.82 -23.68
N PHE A 30 -1.86 7.62 -24.26
CA PHE A 30 -1.52 7.47 -25.68
C PHE A 30 -2.65 7.92 -26.60
N GLU A 31 -3.91 7.59 -26.26
CA GLU A 31 -5.08 7.96 -27.05
C GLU A 31 -5.32 9.49 -27.03
N SER A 32 -5.21 10.12 -25.86
CA SER A 32 -5.54 11.54 -25.69
C SER A 32 -4.36 12.48 -25.90
N GLY A 33 -3.13 11.99 -25.83
CA GLY A 33 -1.91 12.82 -25.78
C GLY A 33 -1.85 13.73 -24.55
N HIS A 34 -2.72 13.53 -23.55
CA HIS A 34 -2.90 14.45 -22.44
C HIS A 34 -2.31 13.88 -21.15
N PRO A 35 -1.41 14.61 -20.45
CA PRO A 35 -0.70 14.09 -19.27
C PRO A 35 -1.62 13.79 -18.07
N ALA A 36 -2.86 14.25 -18.08
CA ALA A 36 -3.84 14.00 -17.01
C ALA A 36 -4.07 12.50 -16.73
N PHE A 37 -3.85 11.63 -17.71
CA PHE A 37 -4.00 10.19 -17.53
C PHE A 37 -2.86 9.54 -16.72
N LEU A 38 -1.78 10.28 -16.45
CA LEU A 38 -0.75 9.85 -15.50
C LEU A 38 -1.19 10.02 -14.04
N VAL A 39 -2.14 10.93 -13.76
CA VAL A 39 -2.61 11.24 -12.41
C VAL A 39 -3.11 10.00 -11.65
N PRO A 40 -4.02 9.16 -12.19
CA PRO A 40 -4.46 7.96 -11.49
C PRO A 40 -3.30 6.99 -11.19
N ILE A 41 -2.33 6.86 -12.10
CA ILE A 41 -1.13 6.01 -11.89
C ILE A 41 -0.31 6.53 -10.71
N LEU A 42 -0.04 7.84 -10.69
CA LEU A 42 0.74 8.48 -9.63
C LEU A 42 0.02 8.41 -8.27
N LEU A 43 -1.30 8.64 -8.24
CA LEU A 43 -2.09 8.51 -7.02
C LEU A 43 -2.13 7.06 -6.50
N GLY A 44 -2.27 6.08 -7.40
CA GLY A 44 -2.23 4.66 -7.04
C GLY A 44 -0.88 4.26 -6.45
N LEU A 45 0.24 4.67 -7.07
CA LEU A 45 1.59 4.41 -6.56
C LEU A 45 1.88 5.15 -5.26
N PHE A 46 1.38 6.37 -5.10
CA PHE A 46 1.54 7.12 -3.85
C PHE A 46 0.78 6.47 -2.70
N TYR A 47 -0.47 6.06 -2.92
CA TYR A 47 -1.24 5.32 -1.93
C TYR A 47 -0.58 3.99 -1.57
N PHE A 48 -0.01 3.28 -2.55
CA PHE A 48 0.77 2.07 -2.30
C PHE A 48 1.91 2.33 -1.32
N TYR A 49 2.70 3.37 -1.57
CA TYR A 49 3.85 3.69 -0.74
C TYR A 49 3.44 3.96 0.71
N LEU A 50 2.38 4.74 0.93
CA LEU A 50 1.85 5.00 2.27
C LEU A 50 1.37 3.72 2.96
N ALA A 51 0.66 2.85 2.24
CA ALA A 51 0.18 1.58 2.79
C ALA A 51 1.33 0.62 3.11
N TRP A 52 2.38 0.62 2.29
CA TRP A 52 3.58 -0.19 2.51
C TRP A 52 4.37 0.29 3.72
N GLU A 53 4.63 1.60 3.81
CA GLU A 53 5.35 2.20 4.93
C GLU A 53 4.65 1.91 6.27
N ALA A 54 3.34 2.09 6.33
CA ALA A 54 2.54 1.76 7.51
C ALA A 54 2.61 0.28 7.94
N VAL A 55 2.91 -0.65 7.02
CA VAL A 55 3.05 -2.08 7.34
C VAL A 55 4.48 -2.42 7.75
N VAL A 56 5.48 -1.84 7.09
CA VAL A 56 6.90 -2.18 7.34
C VAL A 56 7.44 -1.54 8.61
N GLU A 57 7.00 -0.32 8.98
CA GLU A 57 7.46 0.31 10.22
C GLU A 57 7.09 -0.49 11.49
N ASP A 58 6.03 -1.30 11.44
CA ASP A 58 5.63 -2.18 12.55
C ASP A 58 6.49 -3.47 12.64
N GLU A 59 7.13 -3.93 11.56
CA GLU A 59 7.99 -5.14 11.58
C GLU A 59 9.39 -4.88 12.13
N ASP A 60 9.96 -3.69 11.92
CA ASP A 60 11.34 -3.35 12.30
C ASP A 60 11.50 -2.86 13.75
N ASN A 61 10.39 -2.65 14.47
CA ASN A 61 10.44 -2.18 15.85
C ASN A 61 10.50 -3.38 16.82
N PRO A 62 11.61 -3.60 17.57
CA PRO A 62 11.69 -4.70 18.50
C PRO A 62 10.58 -4.58 19.55
N PRO A 63 9.92 -5.70 19.92
CA PRO A 63 8.83 -5.66 20.89
C PRO A 63 9.31 -4.99 22.17
N ALA A 64 8.55 -3.98 22.62
CA ALA A 64 8.88 -3.23 23.82
C ALA A 64 9.16 -4.20 24.98
N PRO A 65 10.26 -4.02 25.75
CA PRO A 65 10.59 -4.90 26.85
C PRO A 65 9.39 -5.00 27.82
N PRO A 66 9.07 -6.21 28.33
CA PRO A 66 7.95 -6.36 29.25
C PRO A 66 8.16 -5.45 30.46
N ALA A 67 7.19 -4.55 30.70
CA ALA A 67 7.22 -3.66 31.85
C ALA A 67 7.41 -4.50 33.11
N ARG A 68 8.54 -4.27 33.80
CA ARG A 68 8.90 -4.96 35.04
C ARG A 68 7.85 -4.62 36.09
N LYS A 69 6.81 -5.46 36.21
CA LYS A 69 5.78 -5.33 37.23
C LYS A 69 6.46 -5.60 38.57
N ASN A 70 6.67 -4.53 39.34
CA ASN A 70 7.25 -4.55 40.68
C ASN A 70 6.62 -5.69 41.51
N GLN A 71 7.45 -6.67 41.89
CA GLN A 71 7.18 -7.59 42.99
C GLN A 71 7.49 -6.82 44.28
N GLY A 72 6.44 -6.40 44.98
CA GLY A 72 6.47 -6.10 46.41
C GLY A 72 5.88 -7.28 47.17
#